data_AF-A0A8T3LJU3-F1
#
_entry.id   AF-A0A8T3LJU3-F1
#
_cell.length_a   1.000
_cell.length_b   1.000
_cell.length_c   1.000
_cell.angle_alpha   90.00
_cell.angle_beta   90.00
_cell.angle_gamma   90.00
#
_symmetry.space_group_name_H-M   'P 1'
#
loop_
_entity.id
_entity.type
_entity.pdbx_description
1 polymer ?
#
loop_
_entity_poly.entity_id
_entity_poly.type
_entity_poly.pdbx_seq_one_letter_code
_entity_poly.pdbx_strand_id
1 'polypeptide(L)'
;TKSSDKSEAALLALRLLYEHGHGELLQTVANRWQRTDLWPALEQLLKQSPIEIYPARIPKAPDFWHPQMWSRPRLITNNQPVTDDAL
;
A
#
# COMPACT_ATOMS: atom_id res chain seq x y z
N THR A 1 -10.14 10.85 14.41
CA THR A 1 -9.02 10.14 13.75
C THR A 1 -8.90 10.37 12.23
N LYS A 2 -9.81 11.09 11.55
CA LYS A 2 -9.78 11.33 10.08
C LYS A 2 -8.60 12.15 9.51
N SER A 3 -7.78 12.80 10.34
CA SER A 3 -6.70 13.68 9.86
C SER A 3 -5.40 12.95 9.54
N SER A 4 -5.12 11.82 10.20
CA SER A 4 -3.88 11.03 10.00
C SER A 4 -3.81 10.45 8.59
N ASP A 5 -4.95 9.95 8.12
CA ASP A 5 -5.09 9.26 6.83
C ASP A 5 -4.78 10.18 5.64
N LYS A 6 -5.22 11.45 5.72
CA LYS A 6 -4.94 12.45 4.67
C LYS A 6 -3.48 12.86 4.61
N SER A 7 -2.83 13.02 5.77
CA SER A 7 -1.39 13.34 5.83
C SER A 7 -0.54 12.17 5.35
N GLU A 8 -0.92 10.94 5.72
CA GLU A 8 -0.25 9.72 5.25
C GLU A 8 -0.42 9.54 3.74
N ALA A 9 -1.63 9.72 3.21
CA ALA A 9 -1.89 9.66 1.77
C ALA A 9 -1.09 10.73 0.99
N ALA A 10 -0.98 11.94 1.53
CA ALA A 10 -0.18 13.00 0.90
C ALA A 10 1.32 12.63 0.87
N LEU A 11 1.84 12.04 1.94
CA LEU A 11 3.23 11.57 2.02
C LEU A 11 3.49 10.45 1.01
N LEU A 12 2.58 9.48 0.90
CA LEU A 12 2.66 8.41 -0.09
C LEU A 12 2.64 8.93 -1.52
N ALA A 13 1.79 9.91 -1.82
CA ALA A 13 1.74 10.54 -3.14
C ALA A 13 3.06 11.26 -3.48
N LEU A 14 3.66 11.97 -2.52
CA LEU A 14 4.96 12.61 -2.70
C LEU A 14 6.08 11.58 -2.93
N ARG A 15 6.05 10.45 -2.20
CA ARG A 15 6.98 9.34 -2.39
C ARG A 15 6.86 8.71 -3.77
N LEU A 16 5.64 8.46 -4.23
CA LEU A 16 5.37 7.93 -5.56
C LEU A 16 5.97 8.83 -6.64
N LEU A 17 5.74 10.15 -6.54
CA LEU A 17 6.33 11.12 -7.47
C LEU A 17 7.86 11.09 -7.45
N TYR A 18 8.48 10.95 -6.27
CA TYR A 18 9.92 10.83 -6.12
C TYR A 18 10.47 9.55 -6.79
N GLU A 19 9.81 8.40 -6.58
CA GLU A 19 10.18 7.12 -7.22
C GLU A 19 10.06 7.16 -8.75
N HIS A 20 9.11 7.94 -9.29
CA HIS A 20 8.99 8.20 -10.73
C HIS A 20 10.01 9.20 -11.29
N GLY A 21 10.99 9.65 -10.49
CA GLY A 21 12.06 10.55 -10.92
C GLY A 21 11.71 12.04 -10.86
N HIS A 22 10.59 12.43 -10.23
CA HIS A 22 10.20 13.83 -10.07
C HIS A 22 10.90 14.54 -8.88
N GLY A 23 12.10 14.09 -8.49
CA GLY A 23 12.86 14.68 -7.39
C GLY A 23 13.19 16.17 -7.61
N GLU A 24 13.55 16.56 -8.84
CA GLU A 24 13.88 17.96 -9.18
C GLU A 24 12.67 18.90 -9.08
N LEU A 25 11.47 18.42 -9.40
CA LEU A 25 10.23 19.19 -9.25
C LEU A 25 9.90 19.38 -7.76
N LEU A 26 10.08 18.35 -6.94
CA LEU A 26 9.89 18.44 -5.50
C LEU A 26 10.88 19.42 -4.86
N GLN A 27 12.14 19.41 -5.31
CA GLN A 27 13.15 20.37 -4.87
C GLN A 27 12.80 21.81 -5.28
N THR A 28 12.33 22.00 -6.51
CA THR A 28 11.89 23.31 -7.01
C THR A 28 10.70 23.84 -6.20
N VAL A 29 9.73 22.97 -5.88
CA VAL A 29 8.61 23.34 -5.03
C VAL A 29 9.09 23.66 -3.61
N ALA A 30 9.95 22.84 -3.01
CA ALA A 30 10.51 23.07 -1.68
C ALA A 30 11.25 24.42 -1.58
N ASN A 31 12.03 24.76 -2.60
CA ASN A 31 12.75 26.03 -2.68
C ASN A 31 11.81 27.25 -2.69
N ARG A 32 10.57 27.13 -3.18
CA ARG A 32 9.58 28.23 -3.15
C ARG A 32 9.11 28.57 -1.73
N TRP A 33 9.21 27.63 -0.79
CA TRP A 33 8.80 27.85 0.60
C TRP A 33 9.86 28.58 1.43
N GLN A 34 11.01 28.95 0.83
CA GLN A 34 12.11 29.71 1.46
C GLN A 34 12.63 29.11 2.78
N ARG A 35 12.45 27.79 2.97
CA ARG A 35 12.93 27.05 4.15
C ARG A 35 14.06 26.13 3.75
N THR A 36 15.28 26.51 4.09
CA THR A 36 16.51 25.76 3.77
C THR A 36 16.52 24.37 4.40
N ASP A 37 15.84 24.20 5.55
CA ASP A 37 15.77 22.93 6.27
C ASP A 37 14.66 21.99 5.78
N LEU A 38 13.77 22.48 4.90
CA LEU A 38 12.61 21.73 4.44
C LEU A 38 13.04 20.61 3.49
N TRP A 39 13.87 20.93 2.50
CA TRP A 39 14.37 19.95 1.53
C TRP A 39 15.13 18.79 2.18
N PRO A 40 16.15 19.00 3.04
CA PRO A 40 16.87 17.88 3.66
C PRO A 40 15.96 17.03 4.56
N ALA A 41 15.04 17.63 5.30
CA ALA A 41 14.07 16.88 6.12
C ALA A 41 13.10 16.06 5.26
N LEU A 42 12.61 16.64 4.15
CA LEU A 42 11.73 15.96 3.20
C LEU A 42 12.48 14.83 2.47
N GLU A 43 13.72 15.07 2.04
CA GLU A 43 14.54 14.07 1.37
C GLU A 43 14.86 12.89 2.30
N GLN A 44 15.17 13.16 3.57
CA GLN A 44 15.34 12.12 4.58
C GLN A 44 14.07 11.28 4.73
N LEU A 45 12.90 11.93 4.76
CA LEU A 45 11.60 11.26 4.86
C LEU A 45 11.23 10.46 3.60
N LEU A 46 11.58 10.95 2.41
CA LEU A 46 11.37 10.24 1.14
C LEU A 46 12.31 9.04 0.99
N LYS A 47 13.54 9.14 1.49
CA LYS A 47 14.54 8.06 1.50
C LYS A 47 14.30 7.01 2.59
N GLN A 48 13.51 7.29 3.63
CA GLN A 48 13.14 6.31 4.66
C GLN A 48 12.41 5.11 4.01
N SER A 49 13.07 3.96 3.95
CA SER A 49 12.62 2.78 3.21
C SER A 49 11.23 2.26 3.65
N PRO A 50 10.45 1.64 2.75
CA PRO A 50 9.08 1.17 3.03
C PRO A 50 8.95 0.16 4.19
N ILE A 51 10.06 -0.48 4.60
CA ILE A 51 10.12 -1.47 5.68
C ILE A 51 9.73 -0.90 7.05
N GLU A 52 9.85 0.41 7.26
CA GLU A 52 9.46 1.04 8.53
C GLU A 52 7.96 1.40 8.58
N ILE A 53 7.29 1.48 7.43
CA ILE A 53 5.89 1.95 7.31
C ILE A 53 4.92 0.77 7.21
N TYR A 54 5.37 -0.36 6.67
CA TYR A 54 4.59 -1.59 6.64
C TYR A 54 5.01 -2.50 7.79
N PRO A 55 4.07 -3.20 8.44
CA PRO A 55 4.46 -4.20 9.42
C PRO A 55 5.42 -5.18 8.75
N ALA A 56 6.60 -5.39 9.37
CA ALA A 56 7.63 -6.31 8.90
C ALA A 56 7.12 -7.75 8.67
N ARG A 57 5.92 -8.06 9.16
CA ARG A 57 5.18 -9.29 8.88
C ARG A 57 3.82 -8.95 8.29
N ILE A 58 3.58 -9.45 7.09
CA ILE A 58 2.24 -9.57 6.54
C ILE A 58 1.46 -10.47 7.52
N PRO A 59 0.37 -10.00 8.15
CA PRO A 59 -0.45 -10.86 8.99
C PRO A 59 -0.92 -12.06 8.15
N LYS A 60 -1.00 -13.24 8.77
CA LYS A 60 -1.57 -14.41 8.09
C LYS A 60 -2.92 -14.00 7.51
N ALA A 61 -3.15 -14.37 6.25
CA ALA A 61 -4.43 -14.13 5.60
C ALA A 61 -5.54 -14.70 6.53
N PRO A 62 -6.64 -13.96 6.75
CA PRO A 62 -7.78 -14.48 7.51
C PRO A 62 -8.18 -15.86 7.01
N ASP A 63 -8.63 -16.76 7.89
CA ASP A 63 -8.94 -18.15 7.52
C ASP A 63 -9.93 -18.25 6.34
N PHE A 64 -10.80 -17.26 6.18
CA PHE A 64 -11.70 -17.11 5.03
C PHE A 64 -11.00 -17.10 3.65
N TRP A 65 -9.76 -16.61 3.57
CA TRP A 65 -8.98 -16.57 2.32
C TRP A 65 -8.31 -17.91 1.98
N HIS A 66 -8.42 -18.92 2.84
CA HIS A 66 -7.93 -20.26 2.52
C HIS A 66 -8.90 -20.93 1.53
N PRO A 67 -8.41 -21.48 0.40
CA PRO A 67 -9.27 -22.19 -0.57
C PRO A 67 -10.11 -23.31 0.06
N GLN A 68 -9.61 -23.92 1.13
CA GLN A 68 -10.31 -24.96 1.90
C GLN A 68 -11.58 -24.43 2.62
N MET A 69 -11.63 -23.13 2.93
CA MET A 69 -12.75 -22.47 3.60
C MET A 69 -13.75 -21.86 2.61
N TRP A 70 -13.48 -21.91 1.30
CA TRP A 70 -14.40 -21.42 0.29
C TRP A 70 -15.60 -22.36 0.16
N SER A 71 -16.79 -21.78 0.03
CA SER A 71 -17.97 -22.57 -0.31
C SER A 71 -17.76 -23.21 -1.68
N ARG A 72 -17.73 -24.55 -1.72
CA ARG A 72 -17.58 -25.28 -2.98
C ARG A 72 -18.71 -24.86 -3.95
N PRO A 73 -18.40 -24.54 -5.21
CA PRO A 73 -19.43 -24.28 -6.20
C PRO A 73 -20.36 -25.50 -6.27
N ARG A 74 -21.66 -25.22 -6.39
CA ARG A 74 -22.69 -26.26 -6.47
C ARG A 74 -23.16 -26.41 -7.90
N LEU A 75 -23.37 -27.64 -8.31
CA LEU A 75 -23.93 -27.97 -9.61
C LEU A 75 -25.40 -27.51 -9.66
N ILE A 76 -25.75 -26.73 -10.68
CA ILE A 76 -27.11 -26.23 -10.93
C ILE A 76 -28.14 -27.36 -11.15
N THR A 77 -27.70 -28.54 -11.59
CA THR A 77 -28.57 -29.66 -11.98
C THR A 77 -29.01 -30.53 -10.80
N ASN A 78 -28.17 -30.72 -9.79
CA ASN A 78 -28.42 -31.64 -8.67
C ASN A 78 -28.10 -31.03 -7.29
N ASN A 79 -27.71 -29.75 -7.24
CA ASN A 79 -27.35 -29.00 -6.03
C ASN A 79 -26.24 -29.67 -5.18
N GLN A 80 -25.47 -30.57 -5.78
CA GLN A 80 -24.36 -31.24 -5.13
C GLN A 80 -23.08 -30.39 -5.22
N PRO A 81 -22.21 -30.42 -4.20
CA PRO A 81 -20.91 -29.77 -4.28
C PRO A 81 -20.07 -30.40 -5.39
N VAL A 82 -19.30 -29.58 -6.12
CA VAL A 82 -18.36 -30.06 -7.14
C VAL A 82 -17.31 -30.97 -6.48
N THR A 83 -17.21 -32.20 -7.01
CA THR A 83 -16.30 -33.25 -6.57
C THR A 83 -14.85 -32.88 -6.89
N ASP A 84 -13.90 -33.38 -6.10
CA ASP A 84 -12.46 -33.08 -6.21
C ASP A 84 -11.85 -33.40 -7.59
N ASP A 85 -12.41 -34.40 -8.28
CA ASP A 85 -12.06 -34.79 -9.66
C ASP A 85 -12.24 -33.67 -10.71
N ALA A 86 -12.99 -32.62 -10.39
CA ALA A 86 -13.36 -31.54 -11.31
C ALA A 86 -12.74 -30.17 -10.94
N LEU A 87 -11.84 -30.11 -9.94
CA LEU A 87 -11.01 -28.95 -9.62
C LEU A 87 -9.66 -29.03 -10.36
#